data_AF-W1I3R8-F1
#
_entry.id   AF-W1I3R8-F1
#
_cell.length_a   1.000
_cell.length_b   1.000
_cell.length_c   1.000
_cell.angle_alpha   90.00
_cell.angle_beta   90.00
_cell.angle_gamma   90.00
#
_symmetry.space_group_name_H-M   'P 1'
#
loop_
_entity.id
_entity.type
_entity.pdbx_description
1 polymer ?
#
loop_
_entity_poly.entity_id
_entity_poly.type
_entity_poly.pdbx_seq_one_letter_code
_entity_poly.pdbx_strand_id
1 'polypeptide(L)'
;MAGRPKGRKPRLMLTVPQDLHDLIKEIADARGVPMSSVAVELLSEMQPALEAALPIFKKQKQISDELLKTMEETEKEADKLLEGLFKRLGE
;
A
#
# COMPACT_ATOMS: atom_id res chain seq x y z
N MET A 1 3.97 -10.00 -19.13
CA MET A 1 2.59 -9.93 -18.61
C MET A 1 2.24 -11.27 -17.99
N ALA A 2 2.25 -11.39 -16.66
CA ALA A 2 1.86 -12.63 -15.98
C ALA A 2 0.34 -12.81 -16.12
N GLY A 3 -0.08 -13.86 -16.84
CA GLY A 3 -1.49 -14.15 -17.07
C GLY A 3 -2.22 -14.39 -15.75
N ARG A 4 -3.33 -13.69 -15.53
CA ARG A 4 -4.24 -13.99 -14.41
C ARG A 4 -4.68 -15.45 -14.54
N PRO A 5 -4.52 -16.31 -13.52
CA PRO A 5 -5.02 -17.67 -13.57
C PRO A 5 -6.54 -17.63 -13.72
N LYS A 6 -7.04 -17.97 -14.91
CA LYS A 6 -8.48 -18.09 -15.18
C LYS A 6 -9.05 -19.17 -14.24
N GLY A 7 -9.98 -18.79 -13.37
CA GLY A 7 -10.81 -19.71 -12.59
C GLY A 7 -10.65 -19.66 -11.06
N ARG A 8 -9.64 -18.99 -10.50
CA ARG A 8 -9.56 -18.81 -9.04
C ARG A 8 -10.16 -17.46 -8.66
N LYS A 9 -11.29 -17.48 -7.93
CA LYS A 9 -11.80 -16.31 -7.22
C LYS A 9 -10.83 -16.02 -6.06
N PRO A 10 -9.98 -14.97 -6.14
CA PRO A 10 -9.03 -14.69 -5.07
C PRO A 10 -9.79 -14.39 -3.79
N ARG A 11 -9.34 -14.98 -2.67
CA ARG A 11 -9.90 -14.68 -1.35
C ARG A 11 -9.13 -13.51 -0.74
N LEU A 12 -9.87 -12.54 -0.26
CA LEU A 12 -9.33 -11.39 0.47
C LEU A 12 -9.90 -11.45 1.89
N MET A 13 -9.02 -11.55 2.88
CA MET A 13 -9.39 -11.40 4.30
C MET A 13 -9.15 -9.94 4.68
N LEU A 14 -10.20 -9.28 5.16
CA LEU A 14 -10.18 -7.87 5.54
C LEU A 14 -10.48 -7.73 7.02
N THR A 15 -9.74 -6.87 7.70
CA THR A 15 -10.11 -6.33 9.01
C THR A 15 -10.63 -4.93 8.78
N VAL A 16 -11.84 -4.65 9.24
CA VAL A 16 -12.50 -3.35 9.05
C VAL A 16 -12.91 -2.77 10.40
N PRO A 17 -13.02 -1.44 10.53
CA PRO A 17 -13.58 -0.82 11.72
C PRO A 17 -15.01 -1.32 12.01
N GLN A 18 -15.38 -1.35 13.30
CA GLN A 18 -16.68 -1.86 13.76
C GLN A 18 -17.85 -1.12 13.11
N ASP A 19 -17.79 0.22 13.04
CA ASP A 19 -18.85 1.04 12.45
C ASP A 19 -19.12 0.69 10.98
N LEU A 20 -18.05 0.38 10.22
CA LEU A 20 -18.17 -0.02 8.82
C LEU A 20 -18.75 -1.43 8.70
N HIS A 21 -18.34 -2.35 9.57
CA HIS A 21 -18.89 -3.69 9.63
C HIS A 21 -20.40 -3.65 9.87
N ASP A 22 -20.84 -2.86 10.85
CA ASP A 22 -22.25 -2.77 11.24
C ASP A 22 -23.10 -2.13 10.14
N LEU A 23 -22.59 -1.09 9.48
CA LEU A 23 -23.25 -0.50 8.31
C LEU A 23 -23.41 -1.51 7.16
N ILE A 24 -22.35 -2.26 6.82
CA ILE A 24 -22.42 -3.28 5.76
C ILE A 24 -23.43 -4.37 6.14
N LYS A 25 -23.48 -4.75 7.43
CA LYS A 25 -24.40 -5.75 7.94
C LYS A 25 -25.86 -5.27 7.83
N GLU A 26 -26.17 -4.05 8.25
CA GLU A 26 -27.52 -3.50 8.13
C GLU A 26 -28.00 -3.44 6.67
N ILE A 27 -27.12 -3.04 5.74
CA ILE A 27 -27.43 -3.04 4.30
C ILE A 27 -27.69 -4.46 3.79
N ALA A 28 -26.88 -5.42 4.21
CA ALA A 28 -27.01 -6.82 3.82
C ALA A 28 -28.33 -7.43 4.34
N ASP A 29 -28.66 -7.19 5.60
CA ASP A 29 -29.89 -7.64 6.25
C ASP A 29 -31.13 -7.02 5.58
N ALA A 30 -31.10 -5.71 5.30
CA ALA A 30 -32.19 -5.02 4.61
C ALA A 30 -32.44 -5.54 3.18
N ARG A 31 -31.37 -5.96 2.49
CA ARG A 31 -31.44 -6.52 1.13
C ARG A 31 -31.67 -8.04 1.10
N GLY A 32 -31.56 -8.73 2.24
CA GLY A 32 -31.63 -10.19 2.32
C GLY A 32 -30.49 -10.90 1.58
N VAL A 33 -29.31 -10.29 1.50
CA VAL A 33 -28.14 -10.84 0.78
C VAL A 33 -26.95 -11.04 1.73
N PRO A 34 -25.97 -11.90 1.40
CA PRO A 34 -24.77 -12.03 2.20
C PRO A 34 -23.97 -10.72 2.27
N MET A 35 -23.38 -10.40 3.43
CA MET A 35 -22.49 -9.24 3.60
C MET A 35 -21.35 -9.20 2.58
N SER A 36 -20.81 -10.36 2.21
CA SER A 36 -19.76 -10.46 1.20
C SER A 36 -20.21 -9.95 -0.17
N SER A 37 -21.49 -10.09 -0.53
CA SER A 37 -22.03 -9.58 -1.79
C SER A 37 -22.05 -8.05 -1.78
N VAL A 38 -22.54 -7.45 -0.68
CA VAL A 38 -22.53 -5.99 -0.50
C VAL A 38 -21.10 -5.45 -0.52
N ALA A 39 -20.17 -6.09 0.21
CA ALA A 39 -18.77 -5.67 0.23
C ALA A 39 -18.11 -5.74 -1.17
N VAL A 40 -18.39 -6.80 -1.94
CA VAL A 40 -17.87 -6.92 -3.30
C VAL A 40 -18.48 -5.86 -4.23
N GLU A 41 -19.79 -5.59 -4.14
CA GLU A 41 -20.45 -4.55 -4.92
C GLU A 41 -19.83 -3.17 -4.65
N LEU A 42 -19.70 -2.77 -3.39
CA LEU A 42 -19.09 -1.49 -3.00
C LEU A 42 -17.63 -1.38 -3.47
N LEU A 43 -16.84 -2.45 -3.35
CA LEU A 43 -15.47 -2.47 -3.84
C LEU A 43 -15.39 -2.41 -5.38
N SER A 44 -16.34 -3.03 -6.09
CA SER A 44 -16.45 -2.96 -7.54
C SER A 44 -16.84 -1.56 -8.03
N GLU A 45 -17.74 -0.88 -7.32
CA GLU A 45 -18.09 0.52 -7.63
C GLU A 45 -16.90 1.46 -7.46
N MET A 46 -16.03 1.19 -6.49
CA MET A 46 -14.79 1.95 -6.26
C MET A 46 -13.66 1.62 -7.25
N GLN A 47 -13.80 0.57 -8.07
CA GLN A 47 -12.75 0.13 -8.99
C GLN A 47 -12.22 1.26 -9.90
N PRO A 48 -13.04 2.12 -10.53
CA PRO A 48 -12.54 3.19 -11.39
C PRO A 48 -11.67 4.20 -10.63
N ALA A 49 -12.06 4.55 -9.40
CA ALA A 49 -11.30 5.45 -8.55
C ALA A 49 -9.97 4.83 -8.13
N LEU A 50 -9.96 3.53 -7.80
CA LEU A 50 -8.74 2.79 -7.46
C LEU A 50 -7.79 2.66 -8.67
N GLU A 51 -8.32 2.42 -9.86
CA GLU A 51 -7.53 2.37 -11.11
C GLU A 51 -6.91 3.73 -11.43
N ALA A 52 -7.66 4.83 -11.26
CA ALA A 52 -7.15 6.18 -11.44
C ALA A 52 -6.10 6.58 -10.38
N ALA A 53 -6.23 6.07 -9.15
CA ALA A 53 -5.29 6.34 -8.07
C ALA A 53 -4.01 5.48 -8.13
N LEU A 54 -4.07 4.29 -8.74
CA LEU A 54 -2.92 3.38 -8.88
C LEU A 54 -1.63 4.03 -9.42
N PRO A 55 -1.63 4.85 -10.50
CA PRO A 55 -0.41 5.52 -10.96
C PRO A 55 0.16 6.49 -9.93
N ILE A 56 -0.68 7.13 -9.12
CA ILE A 56 -0.25 8.04 -8.05
C ILE A 56 0.47 7.25 -6.97
N PHE A 57 -0.12 6.14 -6.50
CA PHE A 57 0.52 5.28 -5.51
C PHE A 57 1.84 4.68 -6.00
N LYS A 58 1.92 4.30 -7.29
CA LYS A 58 3.18 3.82 -7.89
C LYS A 58 4.27 4.88 -7.89
N LYS A 59 3.94 6.12 -8.27
CA LYS A 59 4.89 7.25 -8.23
C LYS A 59 5.32 7.58 -6.81
N GLN A 60 4.39 7.61 -5.86
CA GLN A 60 4.71 7.84 -4.44
C GLN A 60 5.70 6.80 -3.91
N LYS A 61 5.48 5.51 -4.23
CA LYS A 61 6.43 4.46 -3.83
C LYS A 61 7.80 4.65 -4.47
N GLN A 62 7.86 4.95 -5.78
CA GLN A 62 9.13 5.19 -6.47
C GLN A 62 9.92 6.34 -5.84
N ILE A 63 9.25 7.47 -5.57
CA ILE A 63 9.87 8.62 -4.91
C ILE A 63 10.36 8.24 -3.51
N SER A 64 9.56 7.50 -2.74
CA SER A 64 9.96 7.05 -1.41
C SER A 64 11.19 6.13 -1.45
N ASP A 65 11.24 5.20 -2.40
CA ASP A 65 12.36 4.27 -2.57
C ASP A 65 13.63 5.01 -3.02
N GLU A 66 13.51 6.00 -3.91
CA GLU A 66 14.62 6.85 -4.35
C GLU A 66 15.17 7.72 -3.22
N LEU A 67 14.30 8.36 -2.44
CA LEU A 67 14.69 9.15 -1.27
C LEU A 67 15.43 8.31 -0.24
N LEU A 68 14.93 7.11 0.07
CA LEU A 68 15.58 6.20 1.00
C LEU A 68 17.01 5.87 0.53
N LYS A 69 17.18 5.61 -0.76
CA LYS A 69 18.50 5.31 -1.34
C LYS A 69 19.46 6.51 -1.27
N THR A 70 18.97 7.72 -1.56
CA THR A 70 19.79 8.94 -1.43
C THR A 70 20.21 9.18 0.01
N MET A 71 19.34 8.90 0.99
CA MET A 71 19.67 8.99 2.41
C MET A 71 20.76 7.98 2.81
N GLU A 72 20.65 6.73 2.37
CA GLU A 72 21.67 5.71 2.62
C GLU A 72 23.03 6.07 2.00
N GLU A 73 23.04 6.71 0.82
CA GLU A 73 24.26 7.16 0.16
C GLU A 73 24.90 8.35 0.89
N THR A 74 24.09 9.30 1.35
CA THR A 74 24.57 10.46 2.14
C THR A 74 25.06 10.07 3.53
N GLU A 75 24.42 9.10 4.20
CA GLU A 75 24.92 8.55 5.46
C GLU A 75 26.30 7.90 5.28
N LYS A 76 26.48 7.07 4.25
CA LYS A 76 27.78 6.44 3.96
C LYS A 76 28.87 7.45 3.61
N GLU A 77 28.51 8.55 2.97
CA GLU A 77 29.45 9.62 2.64
C GLU A 77 29.83 10.44 3.87
N ALA A 78 28.86 10.74 4.75
CA ALA A 78 29.09 11.39 6.03
C ALA A 78 30.01 10.54 6.95
N ASP A 79 29.77 9.23 7.03
CA ASP A 79 30.62 8.31 7.80
C ASP A 79 32.07 8.32 7.31
N LYS A 80 32.28 8.26 5.99
CA LYS A 80 33.62 8.35 5.39
C LYS A 80 34.31 9.67 5.68
N LEU A 81 33.57 10.78 5.61
CA LEU A 81 34.11 12.11 5.91
C LEU A 81 34.52 12.22 7.38
N LEU A 82 33.69 11.71 8.30
CA LEU A 82 33.98 11.69 9.73
C LEU A 82 35.21 10.81 10.03
N GLU A 83 35.30 9.60 9.47
CA GLU A 83 36.48 8.74 9.60
C GLU A 83 37.76 9.43 9.10
N GLY A 84 37.69 10.13 7.97
CA GLY A 84 38.81 10.90 7.43
C GLY A 84 39.24 12.07 8.32
N LEU A 85 38.28 12.75 8.96
CA LEU A 85 38.50 13.84 9.90
C LEU A 85 39.15 13.33 11.20
N PHE A 86 38.65 12.23 11.76
CA PHE A 86 39.23 11.61 12.95
C PHE A 86 40.67 11.13 12.72
N LYS A 87 40.97 10.57 11.55
CA LYS A 87 42.35 10.20 11.18
C LYS A 87 43.29 11.41 11.10
N ARG A 88 42.82 12.55 10.59
CA ARG A 88 43.63 13.79 10.48
C ARG A 88 43.80 14.54 11.80
N LEU A 89 42.89 14.37 12.76
CA LEU A 89 42.95 15.01 14.08
C LEU A 89 43.66 14.16 15.14
N GLY A 90 43.87 12.87 14.87
CA GLY A 90 44.58 11.93 15.75
C GLY A 90 46.08 11.76 15.46
N GLU A 91 46.61 12.48 14.47
CA GLU A 91 48.04 12.69 14.19
C GLU A 91 48.47 14.08 14.68
#